data_AF-A0A2N2FER0-F1
#
_entry.id   AF-A0A2N2FER0-F1
#
_cell.length_a   1.000
_cell.length_b   1.000
_cell.length_c   1.000
_cell.angle_alpha   90.00
_cell.angle_beta   90.00
_cell.angle_gamma   90.00
#
_symmetry.space_group_name_H-M   'P 1'
#
loop_
_entity.id
_entity.type
_entity.pdbx_description
1 polymer ?
#
loop_
_entity_poly.entity_id
_entity_poly.type
_entity_poly.pdbx_seq_one_letter_code
_entity_poly.pdbx_strand_id
1 'polypeptide(L)'
;MIDSIKLLDVTEQNAEEIATHWAMEVQKNKRTTHYQNIKKEKLIVYAVDFYRNLRNLLVPDNRVEFTQEYFKKYAKKCHEIGIPLHEAIYGLVLMRRHMWLYAEFQAIFIDALEHNQAIDSIMRIMLMMDYAVYEITQYYLETAD
;
A
#
# COMPACT_ATOMS: atom_id res chain seq x y z
N MET A 1 -18.92 16.17 -2.75
CA MET A 1 -18.90 14.97 -3.60
C MET A 1 -17.45 14.47 -3.63
N ILE A 2 -17.02 13.82 -2.55
CA ILE A 2 -15.65 13.28 -2.39
C ILE A 2 -15.71 11.73 -2.41
N ASP A 3 -16.91 11.16 -2.57
CA ASP A 3 -17.22 9.80 -2.13
C ASP A 3 -16.94 8.69 -3.14
N SER A 4 -16.69 8.99 -4.41
CA SER A 4 -16.22 7.98 -5.38
C SER A 4 -14.93 8.45 -6.01
N ILE A 5 -13.83 8.15 -5.33
CA ILE A 5 -12.55 8.03 -6.02
C ILE A 5 -12.66 6.70 -6.78
N LYS A 6 -13.02 6.75 -8.06
CA LYS A 6 -13.16 5.57 -8.95
C LYS A 6 -11.94 4.63 -8.89
N LEU A 7 -10.76 5.23 -8.66
CA LEU A 7 -9.51 4.53 -8.40
C LEU A 7 -9.55 3.62 -7.16
N LEU A 8 -10.17 4.08 -6.07
CA LEU A 8 -10.39 3.27 -4.87
C LEU A 8 -11.33 2.12 -5.19
N ASP A 9 -12.42 2.40 -5.90
CA ASP A 9 -13.41 1.38 -6.26
C ASP A 9 -12.77 0.24 -7.07
N VAL A 10 -11.99 0.57 -8.09
CA VAL A 10 -11.24 -0.41 -8.91
C VAL A 10 -10.21 -1.18 -8.07
N THR A 11 -9.48 -0.50 -7.18
CA THR A 11 -8.45 -1.14 -6.35
C THR A 11 -9.07 -2.09 -5.32
N GLU A 12 -10.18 -1.70 -4.69
CA GLU A 12 -10.88 -2.49 -3.68
C GLU A 12 -11.56 -3.72 -4.31
N GLN A 13 -12.20 -3.56 -5.47
CA GLN A 13 -12.84 -4.66 -6.21
C GLN A 13 -11.84 -5.70 -6.71
N ASN A 14 -10.65 -5.27 -7.10
CA ASN A 14 -9.60 -6.13 -7.66
C ASN A 14 -8.47 -6.44 -6.66
N ALA A 15 -8.68 -6.17 -5.36
CA ALA A 15 -7.66 -6.26 -4.32
C ALA A 15 -6.95 -7.62 -4.27
N GLU A 16 -7.66 -8.72 -4.48
CA GLU A 16 -7.11 -10.08 -4.43
C GLU A 16 -6.16 -10.37 -5.60
N GLU A 17 -6.52 -9.91 -6.80
CA GLU A 17 -5.69 -10.06 -7.99
C GLU A 17 -4.42 -9.21 -7.88
N ILE A 18 -4.57 -7.93 -7.51
CA ILE A 18 -3.45 -7.01 -7.30
C ILE A 18 -2.52 -7.54 -6.20
N ALA A 19 -3.08 -8.04 -5.10
CA ALA A 19 -2.33 -8.67 -4.01
C ALA A 19 -1.58 -9.93 -4.45
N THR A 20 -2.18 -10.73 -5.33
CA THR A 20 -1.55 -11.92 -5.89
C THR A 20 -0.34 -11.57 -6.74
N HIS A 21 -0.43 -10.54 -7.58
CA HIS A 21 0.71 -10.03 -8.35
C HIS A 21 1.81 -9.49 -7.44
N TRP A 22 1.45 -8.70 -6.43
CA TRP A 22 2.39 -8.20 -5.43
C TRP A 22 3.11 -9.33 -4.70
N ALA A 23 2.39 -10.34 -4.22
CA ALA A 23 2.96 -11.46 -3.48
C ALA A 23 3.98 -12.24 -4.33
N MET A 24 3.71 -12.41 -5.63
CA MET A 24 4.66 -13.02 -6.55
C MET A 24 5.91 -12.17 -6.76
N GLU A 25 5.77 -10.85 -6.84
CA GLU A 25 6.89 -9.93 -7.03
C GLU A 25 7.81 -9.90 -5.79
N VAL A 26 7.26 -9.70 -4.59
CA VAL A 26 8.09 -9.65 -3.36
C VAL A 26 8.80 -10.98 -3.08
N GLN A 27 8.23 -12.11 -3.49
CA GLN A 27 8.89 -13.42 -3.36
C GLN A 27 9.99 -13.67 -4.40
N LYS A 28 10.03 -12.94 -5.51
CA LYS A 28 11.05 -13.10 -6.56
C LYS A 28 12.10 -11.99 -6.55
N ASN A 29 11.80 -10.88 -5.91
CA ASN A 29 12.63 -9.69 -5.96
C ASN A 29 13.85 -9.80 -5.03
N LYS A 30 15.04 -9.51 -5.58
CA LYS A 30 16.33 -9.60 -4.87
C LYS A 30 16.46 -8.58 -3.72
N ARG A 31 15.59 -7.57 -3.67
CA ARG A 31 15.54 -6.55 -2.61
C ARG A 31 14.55 -6.88 -1.50
N THR A 32 13.86 -8.03 -1.56
CA THR A 32 12.86 -8.48 -0.57
C THR A 32 13.10 -9.94 -0.19
N THR A 33 14.34 -10.27 0.15
CA THR A 33 14.76 -11.65 0.41
C THR A 33 14.05 -12.31 1.60
N HIS A 34 13.63 -11.53 2.61
CA HIS A 34 12.93 -12.06 3.78
C HIS A 34 11.49 -12.46 3.45
N TYR A 35 10.87 -11.82 2.46
CA TYR A 35 9.53 -12.18 1.99
C TYR A 35 9.47 -13.56 1.33
N GLN A 36 10.60 -14.07 0.81
CA GLN A 36 10.68 -15.37 0.13
C GLN A 36 10.34 -16.54 1.05
N ASN A 37 10.56 -16.37 2.35
CA ASN A 37 10.30 -17.38 3.38
C ASN A 37 8.86 -17.35 3.92
N ILE A 38 8.03 -16.41 3.46
CA ILE A 38 6.64 -16.25 3.90
C ILE A 38 5.72 -16.97 2.91
N LYS A 39 4.79 -17.77 3.42
CA LYS A 39 3.75 -18.43 2.59
C LYS A 39 2.99 -17.38 1.77
N LYS A 40 2.83 -17.63 0.48
CA LYS A 40 2.22 -16.69 -0.49
C LYS A 40 0.81 -16.29 -0.07
N GLU A 41 0.03 -17.21 0.48
CA GLU A 41 -1.35 -16.96 0.93
C GLU A 41 -1.38 -15.93 2.07
N LYS A 42 -0.39 -15.97 2.96
CA LYS A 42 -0.24 -15.00 4.06
C LYS A 42 0.09 -13.61 3.52
N LEU A 43 0.97 -13.55 2.51
CA LEU A 43 1.31 -12.30 1.83
C LEU A 43 0.08 -11.69 1.14
N ILE A 44 -0.69 -12.49 0.42
CA ILE A 44 -1.93 -12.04 -0.22
C ILE A 44 -2.87 -11.40 0.81
N VAL A 45 -3.10 -12.07 1.96
CA VAL A 45 -3.93 -11.51 3.04
C VAL A 45 -3.42 -10.14 3.51
N TYR A 46 -2.10 -9.95 3.60
CA TYR A 46 -1.51 -8.69 4.05
C TYR A 46 -1.72 -7.56 3.04
N ALA A 47 -1.54 -7.85 1.75
CA ALA A 47 -1.78 -6.86 0.70
C ALA A 47 -3.27 -6.55 0.51
N VAL A 48 -4.15 -7.55 0.62
CA VAL A 48 -5.60 -7.35 0.55
C VAL A 48 -6.08 -6.43 1.68
N ASP A 49 -5.58 -6.63 2.91
CA ASP A 49 -5.88 -5.73 4.03
C ASP A 49 -5.48 -4.28 3.72
N PHE A 50 -4.30 -4.07 3.15
CA PHE A 50 -3.85 -2.75 2.71
C PHE A 50 -4.79 -2.13 1.67
N TYR A 51 -5.09 -2.84 0.59
CA TYR A 51 -5.95 -2.31 -0.48
C TYR A 51 -7.38 -2.00 -0.01
N ARG A 52 -7.95 -2.83 0.88
CA ARG A 52 -9.28 -2.61 1.47
C ARG A 52 -9.33 -1.45 2.47
N ASN A 53 -8.19 -1.01 3.01
CA ASN A 53 -8.11 0.12 3.92
C ASN A 53 -7.77 1.45 3.23
N LEU A 54 -7.52 1.46 1.91
CA LEU A 54 -7.13 2.67 1.19
C LEU A 54 -8.15 3.81 1.34
N ARG A 55 -9.44 3.51 1.35
CA ARG A 55 -10.48 4.54 1.57
C ARG A 55 -10.34 5.21 2.93
N ASN A 56 -10.11 4.41 3.99
CA ASN A 56 -9.89 4.94 5.34
C ASN A 56 -8.59 5.75 5.45
N LEU A 57 -7.58 5.41 4.64
CA LEU A 57 -6.30 6.12 4.60
C LEU A 57 -6.36 7.43 3.81
N LEU A 58 -7.30 7.59 2.87
CA LEU A 58 -7.26 8.68 1.88
C LEU A 58 -8.44 9.66 1.94
N VAL A 59 -9.58 9.25 2.51
CA VAL A 59 -10.83 10.03 2.51
C VAL A 59 -11.08 10.82 3.81
N PRO A 60 -10.92 10.25 5.02
CA PRO A 60 -11.33 10.93 6.26
C PRO A 60 -10.57 12.23 6.56
N ASP A 61 -11.21 13.12 7.32
CA ASP A 61 -10.59 14.36 7.79
C ASP A 61 -9.44 14.08 8.78
N ASN A 62 -9.59 13.05 9.62
CA ASN A 62 -8.59 12.54 10.57
C ASN A 62 -7.62 11.51 9.95
N ARG A 63 -7.40 11.58 8.63
CA ARG A 63 -6.53 10.65 7.91
C ARG A 63 -5.10 10.63 8.44
N VAL A 64 -4.61 11.71 9.03
CA VAL A 64 -3.23 11.78 9.55
C VAL A 64 -3.09 10.82 10.74
N GLU A 65 -3.94 10.93 11.75
CA GLU A 65 -3.93 10.07 12.93
C GLU A 65 -4.17 8.60 12.54
N PHE A 66 -5.11 8.35 11.62
CA PHE A 66 -5.38 6.99 11.15
C PHE A 66 -4.20 6.40 10.37
N THR A 67 -3.56 7.19 9.50
CA THR A 67 -2.36 6.79 8.74
C THR A 67 -1.22 6.42 9.69
N GLN A 68 -0.99 7.21 10.73
CA GLN A 68 0.04 6.93 11.73
C GLN A 68 -0.20 5.59 12.43
N GLU A 69 -1.39 5.39 12.99
CA GLU A 69 -1.72 4.14 13.69
C GLU A 69 -1.70 2.92 12.76
N TYR A 70 -2.16 3.07 11.52
CA TYR A 70 -2.15 2.00 10.52
C TYR A 70 -0.71 1.58 10.18
N PHE A 71 0.17 2.54 9.87
CA PHE A 71 1.53 2.23 9.46
C PHE A 71 2.45 1.82 10.62
N LYS A 72 2.19 2.27 11.85
CA LYS A 72 2.82 1.69 13.05
C LYS A 72 2.45 0.20 13.21
N LYS A 73 1.18 -0.17 13.03
CA LYS A 73 0.76 -1.59 13.06
C LYS A 73 1.39 -2.40 11.93
N TYR A 74 1.47 -1.83 10.73
CA TYR A 74 2.18 -2.46 9.61
C TYR A 74 3.66 -2.70 9.94
N ALA A 75 4.35 -1.70 10.47
CA ALA A 75 5.76 -1.78 10.85
C ALA A 75 5.99 -2.83 11.94
N LYS A 76 5.18 -2.80 13.00
CA LYS A 76 5.16 -3.81 14.07
C LYS A 76 5.05 -5.22 13.52
N LYS A 77 4.07 -5.45 12.65
CA LYS A 77 3.83 -6.77 12.05
C LYS A 77 4.99 -7.24 11.18
N CYS A 78 5.62 -6.33 10.42
CA CYS A 78 6.81 -6.64 9.63
C CYS A 78 7.99 -6.99 10.55
N HIS A 79 8.18 -6.24 11.63
CA HIS A 79 9.23 -6.48 12.62
C HIS A 79 9.04 -7.83 13.33
N GLU A 80 7.82 -8.14 13.80
CA GLU A 80 7.48 -9.40 14.47
C GLU A 80 7.74 -10.64 13.61
N ILE A 81 7.67 -10.51 12.27
CA ILE A 81 7.96 -11.60 11.34
C ILE A 81 9.37 -11.53 10.74
N GLY A 82 10.23 -10.67 11.29
CA GLY A 82 11.66 -10.60 10.94
C GLY A 82 11.98 -9.90 9.61
N ILE A 83 11.06 -9.10 9.07
CA ILE A 83 11.34 -8.29 7.87
C ILE A 83 12.16 -7.06 8.29
N PRO A 84 13.35 -6.82 7.69
CA PRO A 84 14.13 -5.63 8.00
C PRO A 84 13.51 -4.37 7.38
N LEU A 85 13.78 -3.20 7.98
CA LEU A 85 13.20 -1.90 7.61
C LEU A 85 13.18 -1.64 6.09
N HIS A 86 14.32 -1.82 5.43
CA HIS A 86 14.45 -1.53 4.00
C HIS A 86 13.54 -2.42 3.13
N GLU A 87 13.34 -3.69 3.53
CA GLU A 87 12.41 -4.59 2.85
C GLU A 87 10.96 -4.25 3.16
N ALA A 88 10.64 -3.84 4.39
CA ALA A 88 9.28 -3.41 4.75
C ALA A 88 8.85 -2.18 3.93
N ILE A 89 9.70 -1.17 3.82
CA ILE A 89 9.45 0.01 2.97
C ILE A 89 9.34 -0.41 1.50
N TYR A 90 10.26 -1.23 1.00
CA TYR A 90 10.23 -1.62 -0.41
C TYR A 90 9.03 -2.51 -0.75
N GLY A 91 8.59 -3.37 0.16
CA GLY A 91 7.36 -4.14 0.06
C GLY A 91 6.14 -3.25 -0.10
N LEU A 92 6.03 -2.18 0.70
CA LEU A 92 4.98 -1.16 0.56
C LEU A 92 5.05 -0.41 -0.78
N VAL A 93 6.25 -0.01 -1.21
CA VAL A 93 6.46 0.62 -2.53
C VAL A 93 6.00 -0.29 -3.67
N LEU A 94 6.24 -1.59 -3.55
CA LEU A 94 5.77 -2.58 -4.52
C LEU A 94 4.24 -2.74 -4.48
N MET A 95 3.58 -2.68 -3.31
CA MET A 95 2.11 -2.68 -3.24
C MET A 95 1.54 -1.51 -4.04
N ARG A 96 2.07 -0.30 -3.78
CA ARG A 96 1.72 0.90 -4.55
C ARG A 96 1.90 0.68 -6.05
N ARG A 97 3.05 0.14 -6.47
CA ARG A 97 3.35 -0.11 -7.89
C ARG A 97 2.33 -1.06 -8.54
N HIS A 98 1.93 -2.14 -7.86
CA HIS A 98 0.98 -3.10 -8.41
C HIS A 98 -0.43 -2.53 -8.54
N MET A 99 -0.83 -1.63 -7.64
CA MET A 99 -2.05 -0.84 -7.81
C MET A 99 -1.97 0.01 -9.10
N TRP A 100 -0.87 0.74 -9.34
CA TRP A 100 -0.69 1.56 -10.57
C TRP A 100 -0.61 0.77 -11.88
N LEU A 101 -0.10 -0.46 -11.83
CA LEU A 101 0.05 -1.31 -13.02
C LEU A 101 -1.23 -2.07 -13.40
N TYR A 102 -2.28 -2.01 -12.58
CA TYR A 102 -3.52 -2.69 -12.87
C TYR A 102 -4.22 -2.05 -14.08
N ALA A 103 -4.67 -2.86 -15.05
CA ALA A 103 -5.12 -2.36 -16.35
C ALA A 103 -6.34 -1.43 -16.24
N GLU A 104 -7.32 -1.79 -15.42
CA GLU A 104 -8.51 -0.96 -15.17
C GLU A 104 -8.16 0.35 -14.46
N PHE A 105 -7.12 0.32 -13.61
CA PHE A 105 -6.62 1.52 -12.98
C PHE A 105 -6.02 2.47 -14.02
N GLN A 106 -5.23 1.95 -14.97
CA GLN A 106 -4.64 2.76 -16.05
C GLN A 106 -5.71 3.33 -17.00
N ALA A 107 -6.79 2.60 -17.23
CA ALA A 107 -7.90 3.04 -18.08
C ALA A 107 -8.58 4.32 -17.55
N ILE A 108 -8.64 4.52 -16.23
CA ILE A 108 -9.17 5.75 -15.60
C ILE A 108 -8.39 7.00 -16.05
N PHE A 109 -7.08 6.89 -16.27
CA PHE A 109 -6.23 8.03 -16.63
C PHE A 109 -6.30 8.41 -18.11
N ILE A 110 -6.85 7.53 -18.95
CA ILE A 110 -7.00 7.76 -20.38
C ILE A 110 -8.29 8.54 -20.68
N ASP A 111 -9.29 8.46 -19.79
CA ASP A 111 -10.53 9.23 -19.92
C ASP A 111 -10.33 10.70 -19.52
N ALA A 112 -10.45 11.60 -20.49
CA ALA A 112 -10.21 13.03 -20.33
C ALA A 112 -11.18 13.72 -19.34
N LEU A 113 -12.35 13.14 -19.07
CA LEU A 113 -13.33 13.70 -18.14
C LEU A 113 -12.90 13.54 -16.66
N GLU A 114 -12.05 12.55 -16.38
CA GLU A 114 -11.67 12.16 -15.01
C GLU A 114 -10.26 12.64 -14.60
N HIS A 115 -9.56 13.34 -15.51
CA HIS A 115 -8.13 13.63 -15.36
C HIS A 115 -7.75 14.41 -14.09
N ASN A 116 -8.49 15.47 -13.75
CA ASN A 116 -8.19 16.27 -12.55
C ASN A 116 -8.45 15.49 -11.24
N GLN A 117 -9.54 14.72 -11.18
CA GLN A 117 -9.84 13.87 -10.01
C GLN A 117 -8.82 12.74 -9.87
N ALA A 118 -8.34 12.22 -11.00
CA ALA A 118 -7.30 11.22 -11.03
C ALA A 118 -5.98 11.79 -10.46
N ILE A 119 -5.58 13.00 -10.86
CA ILE A 119 -4.42 13.72 -10.32
C ILE A 119 -4.53 13.92 -8.80
N ASP A 120 -5.66 14.43 -8.32
CA ASP A 120 -5.88 14.65 -6.89
C ASP A 120 -5.75 13.33 -6.09
N SER A 121 -6.25 12.24 -6.66
CA SER A 121 -6.13 10.91 -6.06
C SER A 121 -4.67 10.45 -5.99
N ILE A 122 -3.88 10.68 -7.05
CA ILE A 122 -2.43 10.40 -7.03
C ILE A 122 -1.76 11.19 -5.91
N MET A 123 -2.03 12.50 -5.81
CA MET A 123 -1.40 13.36 -4.81
C MET A 123 -1.73 12.90 -3.38
N ARG A 124 -2.97 12.49 -3.11
CA ARG A 124 -3.36 11.92 -1.81
C ARG A 124 -2.62 10.62 -1.50
N ILE A 125 -2.48 9.73 -2.48
CA ILE A 125 -1.72 8.48 -2.33
C ILE A 125 -0.23 8.76 -2.09
N MET A 126 0.36 9.73 -2.79
CA MET A 126 1.76 10.12 -2.58
C MET A 126 1.97 10.61 -1.14
N LEU A 127 1.14 11.55 -0.69
CA LEU A 127 1.23 12.09 0.67
C LEU A 127 1.08 11.01 1.75
N MET A 128 0.11 10.11 1.56
CA MET A 128 -0.09 8.97 2.47
C MET A 128 1.14 8.04 2.51
N MET A 129 1.75 7.77 1.36
CA MET A 129 2.96 6.94 1.26
C MET A 129 4.17 7.62 1.90
N ASP A 130 4.31 8.93 1.79
CA ASP A 130 5.38 9.69 2.45
C ASP A 130 5.27 9.58 3.97
N TYR A 131 4.05 9.72 4.52
CA TYR A 131 3.79 9.48 5.94
C TYR A 131 4.02 8.03 6.34
N ALA A 132 3.63 7.06 5.50
CA ALA A 132 3.89 5.65 5.75
C ALA A 132 5.37 5.37 5.94
N VAL A 133 6.22 5.87 5.05
CA VAL A 133 7.68 5.68 5.12
C VAL A 133 8.24 6.29 6.41
N TYR A 134 7.80 7.49 6.78
CA TYR A 134 8.21 8.13 8.02
C TYR A 134 7.84 7.27 9.25
N GLU A 135 6.58 6.88 9.39
CA GLU A 135 6.07 6.14 10.55
C GLU A 135 6.70 4.74 10.66
N ILE A 136 6.90 4.05 9.54
CA ILE A 136 7.59 2.75 9.53
C ILE A 136 9.04 2.94 9.98
N THR A 137 9.73 3.96 9.49
CA THR A 137 11.11 4.24 9.88
C THR A 137 11.23 4.57 11.36
N GLN A 138 10.36 5.44 11.88
CA GLN A 138 10.33 5.79 13.31
C GLN A 138 10.12 4.54 14.18
N TYR A 139 9.13 3.71 13.84
CA TYR A 139 8.87 2.48 14.59
C TYR A 139 10.09 1.57 14.67
N TYR A 140 10.75 1.29 13.54
CA TYR A 140 11.93 0.41 13.53
C TYR A 140 13.11 1.00 14.31
N LEU A 141 13.28 2.32 14.34
CA LEU A 141 14.31 3.00 15.13
C LEU A 141 14.05 2.88 16.63
N GLU A 142 12.80 3.04 17.06
CA GLU A 142 12.39 2.93 18.46
C GLU A 142 12.48 1.49 18.99
N THR A 143 12.36 0.48 18.11
CA THR A 143 12.44 -0.94 18.49
C THR A 143 13.82 -1.56 18.29
N ALA A 144 14.83 -0.78 17.92
CA ALA A 144 16.18 -1.27 17.62
C ALA A 144 17.09 -1.46 18.86
N ASP A 145 16.51 -1.48 20.06
CA ASP A 145 17.23 -1.70 21.33
C ASP A 145 17.71 -3.15 21.53
#